data_AF-A0A971RNH5-F1
#
_entry.id   AF-A0A971RNH5-F1
#
_cell.length_a   1.000
_cell.length_b   1.000
_cell.length_c   1.000
_cell.angle_alpha   90.00
_cell.angle_beta   90.00
_cell.angle_gamma   90.00
#
_symmetry.space_group_name_H-M   'P 1'
#
loop_
_entity.id
_entity.type
_entity.pdbx_description
1 polymer ?
#
loop_
_entity_poly.entity_id
_entity_poly.type
_entity_poly.pdbx_seq_one_letter_code
_entity_poly.pdbx_strand_id
1 'polypeptide(L)'
;MLLDKIHPELVLESASVKLIAWSIGSADIWLGIILLIVGALGFYILYRRKLVWLAIPMSVAVGLLLPLLFGIRPELVSQPSFPIMNPGVWWNDLWGIGWGMEPSAWLAALPYALLIVIMWPLDAVAITAMHERSYGEHSERLIFKMNPTFLLVGLRNIAGAVLGGSQTAAVWRSFLIPLGVVRRPLPGAALLLAIFGIVFSLLGFPLDLALFAPLLNLVLIFGVFLPMLLTGIVIPKSRLNWAVAAVCVVVGYLWTPLAGWLLAVATELVFKRLAARAKRGRL
;
A
#
# COMPACT_ATOMS: atom_id res chain seq x y z
N MET A 1 -25.98 -2.09 -15.57
CA MET A 1 -25.72 -0.71 -16.06
C MET A 1 -24.59 0.02 -15.32
N LEU A 2 -24.06 -0.49 -14.19
CA LEU A 2 -22.87 0.08 -13.51
C LEU A 2 -21.57 -0.76 -13.65
N LEU A 3 -21.63 -1.90 -14.35
CA LEU A 3 -20.49 -2.81 -14.55
C LEU A 3 -19.82 -2.69 -15.93
N ASP A 4 -20.43 -1.99 -16.90
CA ASP A 4 -19.80 -1.69 -18.20
C ASP A 4 -18.77 -0.53 -18.14
N LYS A 5 -18.48 0.00 -16.94
CA LYS A 5 -17.52 1.10 -16.72
C LYS A 5 -16.27 0.70 -15.95
N ILE A 6 -15.97 -0.59 -15.86
CA ILE A 6 -14.65 -1.04 -15.40
C ILE A 6 -13.86 -1.37 -16.66
N HIS A 7 -13.31 -0.34 -17.30
CA HIS A 7 -12.28 -0.53 -18.31
C HIS A 7 -11.12 -1.34 -17.68
N PRO A 8 -10.71 -2.48 -18.26
CA PRO A 8 -9.60 -3.28 -17.74
C PRO A 8 -8.26 -2.54 -17.73
N GLU A 9 -8.20 -1.34 -18.32
CA GLU A 9 -7.02 -0.47 -18.36
C GLU A 9 -6.80 0.35 -17.07
N LEU A 10 -7.81 0.48 -16.19
CA LEU A 10 -7.73 1.32 -14.97
C LEU A 10 -6.93 0.69 -13.80
N VAL A 11 -6.52 -0.57 -13.92
CA VAL A 11 -5.89 -1.32 -12.81
C VAL A 11 -4.38 -1.06 -12.71
N LEU A 12 -3.76 -0.44 -13.73
CA LEU A 12 -2.30 -0.19 -13.79
C LEU A 12 -1.90 1.29 -13.91
N GLU A 13 -2.82 2.23 -13.74
CA GLU A 13 -2.45 3.64 -13.78
C GLU A 13 -1.80 4.10 -12.48
N SER A 14 -0.61 4.70 -12.58
CA SER A 14 0.10 5.30 -11.45
C SER A 14 -0.72 6.42 -10.83
N ALA A 15 -0.55 6.66 -9.52
CA ALA A 15 -1.26 7.72 -8.81
C ALA A 15 -1.06 9.11 -9.46
N SER A 16 0.10 9.35 -10.10
CA SER A 16 0.37 10.57 -10.87
C SER A 16 -0.47 10.66 -12.15
N VAL A 17 -0.67 9.54 -12.86
CA VAL A 17 -1.54 9.50 -14.05
C VAL A 17 -2.99 9.76 -13.64
N LYS A 18 -3.47 9.12 -12.57
CA LYS A 18 -4.82 9.35 -12.04
C LYS A 18 -5.05 10.81 -11.62
N LEU A 19 -4.03 11.44 -11.03
CA LEU A 19 -4.10 12.86 -10.66
C LEU A 19 -4.17 13.79 -11.88
N ILE A 20 -3.37 13.52 -12.91
CA ILE A 20 -3.38 14.29 -14.16
C ILE A 20 -4.69 14.10 -14.92
N ALA A 21 -5.18 12.85 -15.00
CA ALA A 21 -6.48 12.54 -15.60
C ALA A 21 -7.62 13.28 -14.87
N TRP A 22 -7.59 13.28 -13.53
CA TRP A 22 -8.53 14.05 -12.73
C TRP A 22 -8.45 15.55 -13.04
N SER A 23 -7.26 16.14 -13.14
CA SER A 23 -7.14 17.58 -13.41
C SER A 23 -7.61 17.97 -14.81
N ILE A 24 -7.37 17.13 -15.83
CA ILE A 24 -7.89 17.34 -17.19
C ILE A 24 -9.43 17.39 -17.16
N GLY A 25 -10.08 16.53 -16.38
CA GLY A 25 -11.54 16.54 -16.22
C GLY A 25 -12.08 17.67 -15.32
N SER A 26 -11.23 18.29 -14.51
CA SER A 26 -11.62 19.26 -13.47
C SER A 26 -11.32 20.70 -13.89
N ALA A 27 -11.83 21.13 -15.05
CA ALA A 27 -11.83 22.51 -15.58
C ALA A 27 -10.45 23.23 -15.73
N ASP A 28 -9.37 22.79 -15.07
CA ASP A 28 -8.04 23.39 -15.10
C ASP A 28 -6.96 22.31 -15.24
N ILE A 29 -6.44 22.20 -16.46
CA ILE A 29 -5.43 21.23 -16.86
C ILE A 29 -4.11 21.37 -16.09
N TRP A 30 -3.79 22.57 -15.61
CA TRP A 30 -2.51 22.85 -14.96
C TRP A 30 -2.51 22.47 -13.48
N LEU A 31 -3.69 22.38 -12.86
CA LEU A 31 -3.80 22.12 -11.43
C LEU A 31 -3.12 20.81 -11.01
N GLY A 32 -3.23 19.74 -11.80
CA GLY A 32 -2.57 18.46 -11.52
C GLY A 32 -1.04 18.58 -11.50
N ILE A 33 -0.48 19.35 -12.45
CA ILE A 33 0.97 19.61 -12.53
C ILE A 33 1.41 20.46 -11.34
N ILE A 34 0.66 21.51 -10.99
CA ILE A 34 0.96 22.37 -9.84
C ILE A 34 0.94 21.55 -8.55
N LEU A 35 -0.07 20.69 -8.35
CA LEU A 35 -0.16 19.78 -7.19
C LEU A 35 1.08 18.90 -7.08
N LEU A 36 1.55 18.33 -8.19
CA LEU A 36 2.77 17.50 -8.22
C LEU A 36 4.02 18.32 -7.87
N ILE A 37 4.18 19.51 -8.44
CA ILE A 37 5.33 20.39 -8.17
C ILE A 37 5.36 20.82 -6.70
N VAL A 38 4.23 21.30 -6.18
CA VAL A 38 4.10 21.75 -4.79
C VAL A 38 4.31 20.58 -3.83
N GLY A 39 3.72 19.42 -4.12
CA GLY A 39 3.92 18.21 -3.34
C GLY A 39 5.38 17.74 -3.33
N ALA A 40 6.06 17.76 -4.47
CA ALA A 40 7.46 17.40 -4.58
C ALA A 40 8.38 18.37 -3.82
N LEU A 41 8.15 19.67 -3.97
CA LEU A 41 8.90 20.70 -3.25
C LEU A 41 8.67 20.60 -1.73
N GLY A 42 7.42 20.44 -1.30
CA GLY A 42 7.05 20.26 0.10
C GLY A 42 7.73 19.03 0.70
N PHE A 43 7.68 17.90 -0.01
CA PHE A 43 8.36 16.67 0.41
C PHE A 43 9.88 16.87 0.50
N TYR A 44 10.50 17.49 -0.50
CA TYR A 44 11.93 17.77 -0.51
C TYR A 44 12.36 18.63 0.71
N ILE A 45 11.60 19.67 1.03
CA ILE A 45 11.84 20.52 2.20
C ILE A 45 11.78 19.69 3.49
N LEU A 46 10.74 18.86 3.65
CA LEU A 46 10.59 17.99 4.81
C LEU A 46 11.75 16.99 4.92
N TYR A 47 12.15 16.41 3.80
CA TYR A 47 13.28 15.48 3.72
C TYR A 47 14.59 16.14 4.18
N ARG A 48 14.90 17.33 3.66
CA ARG A 48 16.09 18.11 4.03
C ARG A 48 16.10 18.47 5.52
N ARG A 49 14.93 18.76 6.10
CA ARG A 49 14.78 19.10 7.52
C ARG A 49 14.65 17.91 8.46
N LYS A 50 14.72 16.67 7.95
CA LYS A 50 14.49 15.43 8.72
C LYS A 50 13.08 15.36 9.36
N LEU A 51 12.11 16.01 8.73
CA LEU A 51 10.70 16.08 9.14
C LEU A 51 9.79 15.24 8.23
N VAL A 52 10.30 14.15 7.64
CA VAL A 52 9.54 13.25 6.73
C VAL A 52 8.29 12.66 7.41
N TRP A 53 8.28 12.60 8.73
CA TRP A 53 7.08 12.19 9.50
C TRP A 53 5.86 13.11 9.30
N LEU A 54 6.06 14.33 8.78
CA LEU A 54 5.01 15.27 8.39
C LEU A 54 4.58 15.14 6.91
N ALA A 55 5.09 14.17 6.16
CA ALA A 55 4.78 14.02 4.74
C ALA A 55 3.28 13.83 4.48
N ILE A 56 2.61 12.96 5.24
CA ILE A 56 1.17 12.73 5.12
C ILE A 56 0.36 14.01 5.45
N PRO A 57 0.57 14.68 6.62
CA PRO A 57 -0.09 15.96 6.90
C PRO A 57 0.11 17.03 5.83
N MET A 58 1.33 17.14 5.29
CA MET A 58 1.64 18.08 4.21
C MET A 58 0.87 17.75 2.94
N SER A 59 0.85 16.47 2.52
CA SER A 59 0.08 16.03 1.36
C SER A 59 -1.42 16.28 1.52
N VAL A 60 -1.97 16.06 2.71
CA VAL A 60 -3.38 16.36 3.03
C VAL A 60 -3.65 17.87 2.90
N ALA A 61 -2.78 18.72 3.48
CA ALA A 61 -2.93 20.16 3.41
C ALA A 61 -2.88 20.66 1.95
N VAL A 62 -1.91 20.22 1.16
CA VAL A 62 -1.78 20.60 -0.25
C VAL A 62 -2.97 20.08 -1.06
N GLY A 63 -3.37 18.82 -0.85
CA GLY A 63 -4.45 18.17 -1.59
C GLY A 63 -5.84 18.72 -1.28
N LEU A 64 -6.04 19.43 -0.17
CA LEU A 64 -7.31 20.10 0.14
C LEU A 64 -7.27 21.60 -0.14
N LEU A 65 -6.22 22.28 0.32
CA LEU A 65 -6.16 23.74 0.25
C LEU A 65 -5.92 24.22 -1.18
N LEU A 66 -5.08 23.54 -1.96
CA LEU A 66 -4.76 24.01 -3.30
C LEU A 66 -5.97 23.89 -4.24
N PRO A 67 -6.68 22.75 -4.36
CA PRO A 67 -7.90 22.71 -5.17
C PRO A 67 -8.96 23.71 -4.71
N LEU A 68 -9.06 23.94 -3.39
CA LEU A 68 -9.99 24.92 -2.82
C LEU A 68 -9.71 26.35 -3.29
N LEU A 69 -8.44 26.74 -3.45
CA LEU A 69 -8.07 28.05 -4.01
C LEU A 69 -8.51 28.22 -5.48
N PHE A 70 -8.66 27.13 -6.21
CA PHE A 70 -9.17 27.09 -7.58
C PHE A 70 -10.70 26.91 -7.62
N GLY A 71 -11.38 27.01 -6.47
CA GLY A 71 -12.83 26.86 -6.35
C GLY A 71 -13.33 25.42 -6.39
N ILE A 72 -12.44 24.44 -6.45
CA ILE A 72 -12.78 23.01 -6.52
C ILE A 72 -12.91 22.46 -5.10
N ARG A 73 -14.04 21.81 -4.81
CA ARG A 73 -14.36 21.26 -3.49
C ARG A 73 -14.65 19.76 -3.60
N PRO A 74 -14.32 18.98 -2.56
CA PRO A 74 -14.79 17.60 -2.46
C PRO A 74 -16.32 17.57 -2.36
N GLU A 75 -16.95 16.68 -3.11
CA GLU A 75 -18.39 16.41 -3.01
C GLU A 75 -18.65 15.54 -1.79
N LEU A 76 -19.40 16.06 -0.82
CA LEU A 76 -19.80 15.34 0.39
C LEU A 76 -21.17 14.73 0.17
N VAL A 77 -21.20 13.47 -0.27
CA VAL A 77 -22.42 12.73 -0.65
C VAL A 77 -22.82 11.77 0.47
N SER A 78 -21.84 11.23 1.19
CA SER A 78 -22.02 10.22 2.23
C SER A 78 -22.60 10.83 3.50
N GLN A 79 -23.78 10.38 3.89
CA GLN A 79 -24.43 10.77 5.13
C GLN A 79 -24.04 9.84 6.30
N PRO A 80 -24.12 10.33 7.55
CA PRO A 80 -23.93 9.49 8.71
C PRO A 80 -24.91 8.31 8.70
N SER A 81 -24.38 7.10 8.69
CA SER A 81 -25.17 5.87 8.60
C SER A 81 -24.40 4.68 9.15
N PHE A 82 -25.12 3.61 9.48
CA PHE A 82 -24.45 2.36 9.82
C PHE A 82 -23.91 1.69 8.56
N PRO A 83 -22.65 1.19 8.57
CA PRO A 83 -22.14 0.37 7.49
C PRO A 83 -23.03 -0.83 7.24
N ILE A 84 -23.22 -1.19 5.97
CA ILE A 84 -23.98 -2.38 5.59
C ILE A 84 -23.22 -3.61 6.06
N MET A 85 -23.66 -4.22 7.16
CA MET A 85 -23.10 -5.47 7.72
C MET A 85 -23.93 -6.67 7.25
N ASN A 86 -24.16 -6.78 5.94
CA ASN A 86 -24.90 -7.88 5.36
C ASN A 86 -24.08 -8.50 4.20
N PRO A 87 -23.53 -9.70 4.36
CA PRO A 87 -22.76 -10.36 3.31
C PRO A 87 -23.60 -10.66 2.07
N GLY A 88 -24.90 -10.93 2.22
CA GLY A 88 -25.79 -11.17 1.08
C GLY A 88 -25.83 -9.97 0.13
N VAL A 89 -25.98 -8.76 0.66
CA VAL A 89 -26.01 -7.52 -0.13
C VAL A 89 -24.66 -7.26 -0.80
N TRP A 90 -23.56 -7.43 -0.08
CA TRP A 90 -22.23 -7.21 -0.65
C TRP A 90 -21.88 -8.20 -1.76
N TRP A 91 -22.09 -9.48 -1.52
CA TRP A 91 -21.64 -10.54 -2.40
C TRP A 91 -22.55 -10.72 -3.62
N ASN A 92 -23.86 -10.59 -3.44
CA ASN A 92 -24.84 -10.76 -4.51
C ASN A 92 -25.16 -9.43 -5.22
N ASP A 93 -25.49 -8.37 -4.47
CA ASP A 93 -26.04 -7.15 -5.08
C ASP A 93 -24.95 -6.18 -5.52
N LEU A 94 -23.95 -5.94 -4.68
CA LEU A 94 -22.91 -4.93 -4.93
C LEU A 94 -21.76 -5.47 -5.79
N TRP A 95 -21.21 -6.64 -5.47
CA TRP A 95 -20.09 -7.20 -6.24
C TRP A 95 -20.52 -8.16 -7.36
N GLY A 96 -21.73 -8.72 -7.30
CA GLY A 96 -22.24 -9.62 -8.34
C GLY A 96 -21.47 -10.94 -8.46
N ILE A 97 -20.73 -11.34 -7.43
CA ILE A 97 -19.92 -12.58 -7.41
C ILE A 97 -20.77 -13.77 -6.92
N GLY A 98 -21.90 -13.47 -6.28
CA GLY A 98 -22.72 -14.45 -5.59
C GLY A 98 -22.00 -15.01 -4.36
N TRP A 99 -22.53 -16.09 -3.80
CA TRP A 99 -21.87 -16.80 -2.69
C TRP A 99 -20.62 -17.58 -3.10
N GLY A 100 -20.28 -17.63 -4.39
CA GLY A 100 -19.06 -18.27 -4.88
C GLY A 100 -18.99 -19.78 -4.64
N MET A 101 -20.14 -20.44 -4.43
CA MET A 101 -20.21 -21.88 -4.15
C MET A 101 -20.07 -22.75 -5.42
N GLU A 102 -20.07 -22.13 -6.60
CA GLU A 102 -19.87 -22.81 -7.87
C GLU A 102 -18.38 -23.08 -8.16
N PRO A 103 -18.01 -24.23 -8.75
CA PRO A 103 -16.62 -24.57 -9.05
C PRO A 103 -15.88 -23.51 -9.89
N SER A 104 -16.58 -22.81 -10.77
CA SER A 104 -16.09 -21.69 -11.58
C SER A 104 -15.58 -20.52 -10.71
N ALA A 105 -16.32 -20.15 -9.67
CA ALA A 105 -15.95 -19.09 -8.75
C ALA A 105 -14.72 -19.45 -7.91
N TRP A 106 -14.61 -20.71 -7.47
CA TRP A 106 -13.42 -21.21 -6.79
C TRP A 106 -12.18 -21.16 -7.68
N LEU A 107 -12.30 -21.60 -8.94
CA LEU A 107 -11.21 -21.53 -9.92
C LEU A 107 -10.79 -20.09 -10.22
N ALA A 108 -11.74 -19.16 -10.29
CA ALA A 108 -11.45 -17.73 -10.47
C ALA A 108 -10.76 -17.10 -9.24
N ALA A 109 -11.09 -17.55 -8.02
CA ALA A 109 -10.49 -17.05 -6.79
C ALA A 109 -9.09 -17.64 -6.50
N LEU A 110 -8.76 -18.82 -7.04
CA LEU A 110 -7.49 -19.52 -6.77
C LEU A 110 -6.25 -18.68 -7.07
N PRO A 111 -6.10 -18.00 -8.23
CA PRO A 111 -4.95 -17.14 -8.49
C PRO A 111 -4.77 -16.06 -7.43
N TYR A 112 -5.86 -15.46 -6.96
CA TYR A 112 -5.84 -14.42 -5.95
C TYR A 112 -5.49 -14.98 -4.55
N ALA A 113 -6.05 -16.13 -4.20
CA ALA A 113 -5.72 -16.82 -2.95
C ALA A 113 -4.23 -17.23 -2.90
N LEU A 114 -3.71 -17.80 -3.99
CA LEU A 114 -2.29 -18.14 -4.13
C LEU A 114 -1.41 -16.89 -4.04
N LEU A 115 -1.79 -15.80 -4.72
CA LEU A 115 -1.08 -14.53 -4.63
C LEU A 115 -1.00 -14.02 -3.19
N ILE A 116 -2.12 -14.05 -2.44
CA ILE A 116 -2.14 -13.63 -1.02
C ILE A 116 -1.17 -14.47 -0.18
N VAL A 117 -1.21 -15.80 -0.33
CA VAL A 117 -0.32 -16.70 0.41
C VAL A 117 1.14 -16.42 0.09
N ILE A 118 1.47 -16.10 -1.17
CA ILE A 118 2.83 -15.71 -1.58
C ILE A 118 3.22 -14.32 -1.05
N MET A 119 2.26 -13.39 -0.93
CA MET A 119 2.53 -12.04 -0.42
C MET A 119 2.86 -12.04 1.07
N TRP A 120 2.35 -12.99 1.86
CA TRP A 120 2.59 -13.04 3.30
C TRP A 120 4.08 -13.18 3.68
N PRO A 121 4.85 -14.13 3.11
CA PRO A 121 6.30 -14.16 3.29
C PRO A 121 7.00 -12.87 2.87
N LEU A 122 6.58 -12.26 1.76
CA LEU A 122 7.15 -11.01 1.26
C LEU A 122 6.94 -9.86 2.26
N ASP A 123 5.71 -9.73 2.78
CA ASP A 123 5.36 -8.79 3.83
C ASP A 123 6.21 -9.03 5.09
N ALA A 124 6.34 -10.28 5.53
CA ALA A 124 7.10 -10.62 6.73
C ALA A 124 8.59 -10.25 6.58
N VAL A 125 9.20 -10.55 5.43
CA VAL A 125 10.60 -10.20 5.14
C VAL A 125 10.78 -8.69 5.09
N ALA A 126 9.90 -7.96 4.40
CA ALA A 126 9.96 -6.50 4.30
C ALA A 126 9.81 -5.83 5.67
N ILE A 127 8.85 -6.29 6.48
CA ILE A 127 8.61 -5.76 7.83
C ILE A 127 9.82 -6.04 8.72
N THR A 128 10.36 -7.27 8.69
CA THR A 128 11.52 -7.64 9.51
C THR A 128 12.73 -6.80 9.15
N ALA A 129 13.04 -6.66 7.85
CA ALA A 129 14.16 -5.84 7.38
C ALA A 129 14.03 -4.36 7.78
N MET A 130 12.82 -3.81 7.72
CA MET A 130 12.56 -2.43 8.13
C MET A 130 12.57 -2.27 9.66
N HIS A 131 12.14 -3.28 10.40
CA HIS A 131 12.18 -3.31 11.84
C HIS A 131 13.63 -3.34 12.34
N GLU A 132 14.47 -4.25 11.82
CA GLU A 132 15.91 -4.34 12.14
C GLU A 132 16.66 -3.03 11.87
N ARG A 133 16.26 -2.28 10.85
CA ARG A 133 16.85 -0.97 10.57
C ARG A 133 16.39 0.12 11.56
N SER A 134 15.14 0.03 12.01
CA SER A 134 14.51 1.08 12.83
C SER A 134 14.75 0.90 14.33
N TYR A 135 14.98 -0.34 14.77
CA TYR A 135 15.28 -0.73 16.14
C TYR A 135 16.74 -1.20 16.22
N GLY A 136 17.54 -0.60 17.11
CA GLY A 136 18.95 -0.97 17.29
C GLY A 136 19.14 -2.34 17.94
N GLU A 137 20.38 -2.86 17.93
CA GLU A 137 20.77 -4.21 18.40
C GLU A 137 20.32 -4.57 19.83
N HIS A 138 19.98 -3.58 20.66
CA HIS A 138 19.62 -3.73 22.07
C HIS A 138 18.11 -3.68 22.34
N SER A 139 17.28 -3.70 21.29
CA SER A 139 15.81 -3.67 21.40
C SER A 139 15.24 -5.09 21.58
N GLU A 140 15.45 -5.69 22.75
CA GLU A 140 15.16 -7.11 23.00
C GLU A 140 13.67 -7.54 22.96
N ARG A 141 12.67 -6.65 22.77
CA ARG A 141 11.28 -7.02 23.17
C ARG A 141 10.13 -6.76 22.21
N LEU A 142 10.36 -6.51 20.92
CA LEU A 142 9.28 -6.40 19.94
C LEU A 142 9.55 -7.23 18.68
N ILE A 143 9.99 -8.47 18.86
CA ILE A 143 10.11 -9.43 17.77
C ILE A 143 8.72 -9.64 17.17
N PHE A 144 8.54 -9.25 15.91
CA PHE A 144 7.34 -9.54 15.12
C PHE A 144 7.13 -11.05 15.10
N LYS A 145 6.12 -11.53 15.84
CA LYS A 145 5.78 -12.96 15.87
C LYS A 145 4.91 -13.28 14.66
N MET A 146 5.54 -13.90 13.66
CA MET A 146 4.92 -14.18 12.37
C MET A 146 3.67 -15.07 12.48
N ASN A 147 3.79 -16.25 13.11
CA ASN A 147 2.68 -17.22 13.22
C ASN A 147 1.42 -16.65 13.89
N PRO A 148 1.47 -16.05 15.10
CA PRO A 148 0.27 -15.49 15.70
C PRO A 148 -0.26 -14.26 14.94
N THR A 149 0.60 -13.50 14.25
CA THR A 149 0.14 -12.39 13.41
C THR A 149 -0.68 -12.90 12.24
N PHE A 150 -0.20 -13.91 11.51
CA PHE A 150 -0.93 -14.47 10.37
C PHE A 150 -2.22 -15.18 10.79
N LEU A 151 -2.23 -15.84 11.94
CA LEU A 151 -3.47 -16.39 12.51
C LEU A 151 -4.50 -15.28 12.76
N LEU A 152 -4.10 -14.18 13.41
CA LEU A 152 -5.01 -13.06 13.69
C LEU A 152 -5.49 -12.37 12.42
N VAL A 153 -4.62 -12.21 11.42
CA VAL A 153 -4.97 -11.69 10.08
C VAL A 153 -5.98 -12.60 9.39
N GLY A 154 -5.79 -13.92 9.46
CA GLY A 154 -6.75 -14.90 8.94
C GLY A 154 -8.12 -14.79 9.61
N LEU A 155 -8.15 -14.73 10.94
CA LEU A 155 -9.39 -14.53 11.70
C LEU A 155 -10.09 -13.22 11.32
N ARG A 156 -9.34 -12.14 11.15
CA ARG A 156 -9.88 -10.85 10.69
C ARG A 156 -10.45 -10.94 9.27
N ASN A 157 -9.81 -11.68 8.36
CA ASN A 157 -10.32 -11.87 7.00
C ASN A 157 -11.63 -12.66 7.00
N ILE A 158 -11.73 -13.70 7.83
CA ILE A 158 -12.97 -14.47 8.02
C ILE A 158 -14.07 -13.55 8.56
N ALA A 159 -13.80 -12.78 9.61
CA ALA A 159 -14.76 -11.84 10.17
C ALA A 159 -15.18 -10.78 9.12
N GLY A 160 -14.23 -10.26 8.34
CA GLY A 160 -14.50 -9.34 7.23
C GLY A 160 -15.44 -9.95 6.21
N ALA A 161 -15.12 -11.15 5.71
CA ALA A 161 -15.93 -11.86 4.73
C ALA A 161 -17.38 -12.08 5.23
N VAL A 162 -17.55 -12.55 6.47
CA VAL A 162 -18.86 -12.81 7.09
C VAL A 162 -19.68 -11.52 7.30
N LEU A 163 -19.02 -10.39 7.57
CA LEU A 163 -19.68 -9.09 7.71
C LEU A 163 -19.87 -8.36 6.36
N GLY A 164 -19.45 -8.95 5.24
CA GLY A 164 -19.57 -8.37 3.90
C GLY A 164 -18.41 -7.48 3.44
N GLY A 165 -17.27 -7.49 4.13
CA GLY A 165 -16.05 -6.80 3.70
C GLY A 165 -15.20 -7.62 2.73
N SER A 166 -14.75 -7.01 1.62
CA SER A 166 -13.80 -7.61 0.65
C SER A 166 -12.35 -7.33 0.99
N GLN A 167 -12.11 -6.48 1.99
CA GLN A 167 -10.78 -6.02 2.31
C GLN A 167 -9.98 -7.14 2.99
N THR A 168 -8.97 -7.65 2.30
CA THR A 168 -7.97 -8.52 2.92
C THR A 168 -7.09 -7.71 3.86
N ALA A 169 -7.11 -8.09 5.13
CA ALA A 169 -6.14 -7.64 6.11
C ALA A 169 -4.75 -8.01 5.61
N ALA A 170 -3.91 -7.00 5.44
CA ALA A 170 -2.54 -7.15 4.99
C ALA A 170 -1.61 -6.51 6.01
N VAL A 171 -0.52 -7.20 6.33
CA VAL A 171 0.40 -6.80 7.39
C VAL A 171 1.25 -5.62 6.90
N TRP A 172 1.59 -5.56 5.61
CA TRP A 172 2.41 -4.47 5.07
C TRP A 172 1.83 -3.08 5.33
N ARG A 173 0.52 -2.83 5.10
CA ARG A 173 -0.05 -1.48 5.29
C ARG A 173 0.06 -1.00 6.73
N SER A 174 -0.05 -1.94 7.68
CA SER A 174 -0.09 -1.64 9.11
C SER A 174 1.31 -1.43 9.72
N PHE A 175 2.36 -1.93 9.07
CA PHE A 175 3.73 -1.90 9.60
C PHE A 175 4.72 -1.17 8.69
N LEU A 176 4.64 -1.35 7.37
CA LEU A 176 5.62 -0.82 6.43
C LEU A 176 5.51 0.71 6.27
N ILE A 177 4.28 1.24 6.23
CA ILE A 177 4.05 2.70 6.15
C ILE A 177 4.57 3.40 7.42
N PRO A 178 4.20 2.96 8.65
CA PRO A 178 4.77 3.56 9.87
C PRO A 178 6.28 3.36 10.01
N LEU A 179 6.83 2.20 9.62
CA LEU A 179 8.28 1.97 9.67
C LEU A 179 9.05 2.84 8.66
N GLY A 180 8.45 3.12 7.49
CA GLY A 180 9.02 4.03 6.50
C GLY A 180 9.00 5.50 6.92
N VAL A 181 8.10 5.90 7.82
CA VAL A 181 7.81 7.32 8.12
C VAL A 181 8.16 7.72 9.57
N VAL A 182 7.84 6.90 10.58
CA VAL A 182 7.85 7.27 12.02
C VAL A 182 8.80 6.40 12.88
N ARG A 183 9.53 5.45 12.28
CA ARG A 183 10.53 4.55 12.91
C ARG A 183 9.99 3.58 13.98
N ARG A 184 8.84 3.81 14.63
CA ARG A 184 8.28 2.90 15.65
C ARG A 184 6.76 2.75 15.54
N PRO A 185 6.22 1.58 15.16
CA PRO A 185 4.80 1.31 15.32
C PRO A 185 4.43 1.20 16.82
N LEU A 186 3.51 2.05 17.28
CA LEU A 186 2.99 2.04 18.64
C LEU A 186 1.67 1.25 18.67
N PRO A 187 1.48 0.26 19.57
CA PRO A 187 0.20 -0.45 19.72
C PRO A 187 -1.00 0.48 19.92
N GLY A 188 -0.80 1.60 20.65
CA GLY A 188 -1.83 2.62 20.83
C GLY A 188 -2.27 3.29 19.53
N ALA A 189 -1.39 3.44 18.54
CA ALA A 189 -1.75 4.00 17.23
C ALA A 189 -2.68 3.06 16.45
N ALA A 190 -2.50 1.74 16.58
CA ALA A 190 -3.38 0.76 15.96
C ALA A 190 -4.78 0.79 16.59
N LEU A 191 -4.87 0.94 17.92
CA LEU A 191 -6.15 1.10 18.62
C LEU A 191 -6.86 2.40 18.22
N LEU A 192 -6.13 3.52 18.19
CA LEU A 192 -6.69 4.80 17.73
C LEU A 192 -7.17 4.73 16.29
N LEU A 193 -6.43 4.07 15.40
CA LEU A 193 -6.85 3.87 14.02
C LEU A 193 -8.13 3.02 13.93
N ALA A 194 -8.27 1.99 14.77
CA ALA A 194 -9.50 1.20 14.84
C ALA A 194 -10.71 2.05 15.29
N ILE A 195 -10.52 2.87 16.34
CA ILE A 195 -11.56 3.78 16.83
C ILE A 195 -11.94 4.80 15.76
N PHE A 196 -10.96 5.47 15.15
CA PHE A 196 -11.22 6.41 14.06
C PHE A 196 -11.85 5.74 12.85
N GLY A 197 -11.49 4.51 12.53
CA GLY A 197 -12.13 3.73 11.46
C GLY A 197 -13.62 3.51 11.71
N ILE A 198 -14.01 3.18 12.95
CA ILE A 198 -15.42 3.03 13.34
C ILE A 198 -16.12 4.39 13.30
N VAL A 199 -15.52 5.43 13.88
CA VAL A 199 -16.13 6.77 13.89
C VAL A 199 -16.33 7.30 12.46
N PHE A 200 -15.32 7.16 11.60
CA PHE A 200 -15.38 7.64 10.22
C PHE A 200 -16.35 6.84 9.36
N SER A 201 -16.48 5.53 9.60
CA SER A 201 -17.47 4.71 8.91
C SER A 201 -18.90 5.09 9.30
N LEU A 202 -19.12 5.50 10.56
CA LEU A 202 -20.42 6.01 11.02
C LEU A 202 -20.73 7.41 10.52
N LEU A 203 -19.73 8.28 10.35
CA LEU A 203 -19.92 9.66 9.89
C LEU A 203 -20.10 9.79 8.38
N GLY A 204 -19.56 8.86 7.58
CA GLY A 204 -19.67 8.87 6.12
C GLY A 204 -18.77 9.90 5.44
N PHE A 205 -18.96 11.20 5.72
CA PHE A 205 -18.25 12.29 5.06
C PHE A 205 -16.70 12.23 5.09
N PRO A 206 -16.02 11.63 6.11
CA PRO A 206 -14.57 11.49 6.06
C PRO A 206 -14.09 10.56 4.94
N LEU A 207 -14.95 9.62 4.50
CA LEU A 207 -14.67 8.74 3.37
C LEU A 207 -14.64 9.52 2.06
N ASP A 208 -15.59 10.44 1.86
CA ASP A 208 -15.64 11.30 0.67
C ASP A 208 -14.39 12.19 0.59
N LEU A 209 -13.97 12.75 1.73
CA LEU A 209 -12.72 13.50 1.80
C LEU A 209 -11.50 12.63 1.47
N ALA A 210 -11.46 11.39 1.97
CA ALA A 210 -10.36 10.46 1.71
C ALA A 210 -10.31 9.99 0.24
N LEU A 211 -11.46 9.96 -0.45
CA LEU A 211 -11.58 9.59 -1.86
C LEU A 211 -11.40 10.78 -2.81
N PHE A 212 -11.32 12.01 -2.28
CA PHE A 212 -11.03 13.19 -3.09
C PHE A 212 -9.69 13.04 -3.81
N ALA A 213 -9.74 13.01 -5.14
CA ALA A 213 -8.61 12.56 -5.97
C ALA A 213 -7.29 13.32 -5.71
N PRO A 214 -7.28 14.67 -5.56
CA PRO A 214 -6.07 15.42 -5.22
C PRO A 214 -5.43 14.97 -3.91
N LEU A 215 -6.25 14.81 -2.86
CA LEU A 215 -5.79 14.37 -1.55
C LEU A 215 -5.27 12.93 -1.61
N LEU A 216 -6.06 12.01 -2.18
CA LEU A 216 -5.73 10.59 -2.24
C LEU A 216 -4.40 10.37 -2.98
N ASN A 217 -4.29 10.94 -4.19
CA ASN A 217 -3.11 10.71 -5.03
C ASN A 217 -1.86 11.37 -4.45
N LEU A 218 -1.94 12.58 -3.87
CA LEU A 218 -0.77 13.21 -3.24
C LEU A 218 -0.30 12.46 -2.00
N VAL A 219 -1.21 11.97 -1.17
CA VAL A 219 -0.86 11.15 0.01
C VAL A 219 -0.21 9.84 -0.43
N LEU A 220 -0.74 9.19 -1.47
CA LEU A 220 -0.12 7.97 -2.01
C LEU A 220 1.29 8.22 -2.55
N ILE A 221 1.48 9.26 -3.37
CA ILE A 221 2.78 9.56 -3.99
C ILE A 221 3.79 9.99 -2.92
N PHE A 222 3.52 11.07 -2.19
CA PHE A 222 4.49 11.73 -1.33
C PHE A 222 4.44 11.27 0.13
N GLY A 223 3.28 10.81 0.59
CA GLY A 223 3.10 10.33 1.96
C GLY A 223 3.47 8.84 2.14
N VAL A 224 3.38 8.03 1.07
CA VAL A 224 3.57 6.58 1.15
C VAL A 224 4.67 6.09 0.21
N PHE A 225 4.49 6.18 -1.11
CA PHE A 225 5.37 5.54 -2.07
C PHE A 225 6.79 6.14 -2.08
N LEU A 226 6.92 7.47 -2.06
CA LEU A 226 8.22 8.12 -2.10
C LEU A 226 9.06 7.88 -0.82
N PRO A 227 8.54 8.02 0.42
CA PRO A 227 9.27 7.59 1.62
C PRO A 227 9.72 6.13 1.54
N MET A 228 8.81 5.23 1.13
CA MET A 228 9.11 3.80 1.05
C MET A 228 10.24 3.53 0.03
N LEU A 229 10.18 4.15 -1.15
CA LEU A 229 11.22 4.07 -2.17
C LEU A 229 12.57 4.53 -1.64
N LEU A 230 12.62 5.69 -0.97
CA LEU A 230 13.84 6.23 -0.39
C LEU A 230 14.41 5.31 0.69
N THR A 231 13.56 4.72 1.53
CA THR A 231 14.02 3.74 2.51
C THR A 231 14.59 2.48 1.86
N GLY A 232 13.97 2.01 0.76
CA GLY A 232 14.41 0.82 0.02
C GLY A 232 15.76 1.01 -0.69
N ILE A 233 15.98 2.18 -1.30
CA ILE A 233 17.23 2.52 -2.03
C ILE A 233 18.47 2.46 -1.12
N VAL A 234 18.31 2.69 0.19
CA VAL A 234 19.43 2.72 1.15
C VAL A 234 19.67 1.34 1.79
N ILE A 235 18.94 0.28 1.39
CA ILE A 235 19.12 -1.07 1.95
C ILE A 235 20.29 -1.83 1.29
N PRO A 236 20.48 -1.84 -0.04
CA PRO A 236 21.56 -2.59 -0.68
C PRO A 236 22.95 -2.06 -0.28
N LYS A 237 23.76 -2.91 0.37
CA LYS A 237 25.11 -2.56 0.84
C LYS A 237 26.25 -2.99 -0.09
N SER A 238 25.97 -3.90 -1.02
CA SER A 238 26.98 -4.50 -1.92
C SER A 238 26.58 -4.36 -3.39
N ARG A 239 27.55 -4.45 -4.31
CA ARG A 239 27.28 -4.46 -5.76
C ARG A 239 26.35 -5.60 -6.16
N LEU A 240 26.46 -6.76 -5.49
CA LEU A 240 25.59 -7.91 -5.72
C LEU A 240 24.15 -7.60 -5.28
N ASN A 241 23.96 -6.99 -4.12
CA ASN A 241 22.62 -6.63 -3.64
C ASN A 241 21.97 -5.59 -4.55
N TRP A 242 22.74 -4.65 -5.10
CA TRP A 242 22.27 -3.71 -6.11
C TRP A 242 21.85 -4.38 -7.40
N ALA A 243 22.61 -5.38 -7.88
CA ALA A 243 22.25 -6.15 -9.06
C ALA A 243 20.95 -6.94 -8.86
N VAL A 244 20.79 -7.60 -7.70
CA VAL A 244 19.56 -8.33 -7.34
C VAL A 244 18.36 -7.37 -7.24
N ALA A 245 18.53 -6.22 -6.60
CA ALA A 245 17.48 -5.19 -6.51
C ALA A 245 17.10 -4.64 -7.89
N ALA A 246 18.07 -4.41 -8.77
CA ALA A 246 17.83 -3.94 -10.14
C ALA A 246 17.04 -4.97 -10.95
N VAL A 247 17.39 -6.27 -10.88
CA VAL A 247 16.61 -7.35 -11.49
C VAL A 247 15.18 -7.34 -10.97
N CYS A 248 15.00 -7.21 -9.64
CA CYS A 248 13.68 -7.16 -9.03
C CYS A 248 12.81 -6.03 -9.58
N VAL A 249 13.37 -4.81 -9.67
CA VAL A 249 12.64 -3.62 -10.11
C VAL A 249 12.37 -3.65 -11.62
N VAL A 250 13.38 -3.97 -12.43
CA VAL A 250 13.26 -3.95 -13.90
C VAL A 250 12.28 -5.02 -14.38
N VAL A 251 12.42 -6.27 -13.92
CA VAL A 251 11.49 -7.35 -14.29
C VAL A 251 10.11 -7.08 -13.67
N GLY A 252 10.09 -6.57 -12.43
CA GLY A 252 8.86 -6.18 -11.74
C GLY A 252 8.02 -5.17 -12.53
N TYR A 253 8.70 -4.17 -13.09
CA TYR A 253 8.10 -3.12 -13.90
C TYR A 253 7.73 -3.58 -15.31
N LEU A 254 8.61 -4.34 -15.98
CA LEU A 254 8.39 -4.77 -17.36
C LEU A 254 7.34 -5.88 -17.50
N TRP A 255 7.17 -6.71 -16.47
CA TRP A 255 6.29 -7.87 -16.55
C TRP A 255 5.27 -7.91 -15.42
N THR A 256 5.68 -8.32 -14.22
CA THR A 256 4.83 -8.32 -13.03
C THR A 256 5.69 -8.23 -11.78
N PRO A 257 5.22 -7.59 -10.69
CA PRO A 257 5.94 -7.55 -9.42
C PRO A 257 6.34 -8.93 -8.89
N LEU A 258 5.49 -9.95 -9.10
CA LEU A 258 5.77 -11.32 -8.70
C LEU A 258 6.95 -11.93 -9.47
N ALA A 259 6.98 -11.77 -10.80
CA ALA A 259 8.10 -12.23 -11.62
C ALA A 259 9.41 -11.54 -11.21
N GLY A 260 9.35 -10.24 -10.92
CA GLY A 260 10.50 -9.49 -10.41
C GLY A 260 11.07 -10.08 -9.13
N TRP A 261 10.21 -10.35 -8.14
CA TRP A 261 10.63 -10.96 -6.88
C TRP A 261 11.19 -12.38 -7.06
N LEU A 262 10.50 -13.24 -7.82
CA LEU A 262 10.94 -14.63 -8.05
C LEU A 262 12.30 -14.68 -8.73
N LEU A 263 12.53 -13.87 -9.76
CA LEU A 263 13.82 -13.81 -10.45
C LEU A 263 14.90 -13.23 -9.54
N ALA A 264 14.62 -12.21 -8.74
CA ALA A 264 15.58 -11.66 -7.79
C ALA A 264 16.06 -12.72 -6.78
N VAL A 265 15.14 -13.49 -6.21
CA VAL A 265 15.47 -14.60 -5.28
C VAL A 265 16.29 -15.68 -5.99
N ALA A 266 15.90 -16.06 -7.21
CA ALA A 266 16.64 -17.04 -8.00
C ALA A 266 18.07 -16.57 -8.31
N THR A 267 18.21 -15.30 -8.72
CA THR A 267 19.51 -14.65 -8.97
C THR A 267 20.38 -14.66 -7.72
N GLU A 268 19.83 -14.27 -6.56
CA GLU A 268 20.55 -14.29 -5.28
C GLU A 268 21.04 -15.70 -4.91
N LEU A 269 20.18 -16.71 -5.08
CA LEU A 269 20.51 -18.11 -4.80
C LEU A 269 21.64 -18.63 -5.69
N VAL A 270 21.61 -18.31 -6.99
CA VAL A 270 22.66 -18.69 -7.94
C VAL A 270 23.99 -18.06 -7.53
N PHE A 271 24.02 -16.76 -7.24
CA PHE A 271 25.24 -16.07 -6.82
C PHE A 271 25.81 -16.60 -5.51
N LYS A 272 24.96 -16.88 -4.51
CA LYS A 272 25.39 -17.50 -3.24
C LYS A 272 25.99 -18.89 -3.47
N ARG A 273 25.38 -19.71 -4.35
CA ARG A 273 25.90 -21.05 -4.70
C ARG A 273 27.24 -20.98 -5.44
N LEU A 274 27.39 -20.05 -6.38
CA LEU A 274 28.65 -19.84 -7.11
C LEU A 274 29.77 -19.38 -6.17
N ALA A 275 29.49 -18.43 -5.27
CA ALA A 275 30.45 -17.97 -4.26
C ALA A 275 30.87 -19.11 -3.31
N ALA A 276 29.93 -19.96 -2.89
CA ALA A 276 30.21 -21.11 -2.04
C ALA A 276 31.04 -22.19 -2.74
N ARG A 277 30.87 -22.39 -4.06
CA ARG A 277 31.70 -23.30 -4.88
C ARG A 277 33.10 -22.76 -5.08
N ALA A 278 33.25 -21.46 -5.38
CA ALA A 278 34.56 -20.81 -5.52
C ALA A 278 35.38 -20.87 -4.22
N LYS A 279 34.73 -20.82 -3.06
CA LYS A 279 35.38 -20.97 -1.74
C LYS A 279 35.80 -22.41 -1.43
N ARG A 280 35.11 -23.42 -1.98
CA ARG A 280 35.43 -24.85 -1.83
C ARG A 280 36.53 -25.34 -2.79
N GLY A 281 36.69 -24.71 -3.95
CA GLY A 281 37.76 -25.02 -4.92
C GLY A 281 39.09 -24.29 -4.68
N ARG A 282 39.25 -23.61 -3.54
CA ARG A 282 40.50 -22.97 -3.09
C ARG A 282 41.05 -23.62 -1.81
N LEU A 283 40.90 -24.95 -1.70
CA LEU A 283 41.63 -25.81 -0.77
C LEU A 283 42.53 -26.73 -1.58
#